data_AF-A0A7J2SWZ4-F1
#
_entry.id   AF-A0A7J2SWZ4-F1
#
_cell.length_a   1.000
_cell.length_b   1.000
_cell.length_c   1.000
_cell.angle_alpha   90.00
_cell.angle_beta   90.00
_cell.angle_gamma   90.00
#
_symmetry.space_group_name_H-M   'P 1'
#
loop_
_entity.id
_entity.type
_entity.pdbx_description
1 polymer ?
#
loop_
_entity_poly.entity_id
_entity_poly.type
_entity_poly.pdbx_seq_one_letter_code
_entity_poly.pdbx_strand_id
1 'polypeptide(L)'
;MARGHEVDKGDIRSERHNEQGEGALSSGSDVLGRLASAASRCALCGFCQALCPTIEATGHRESHGPRGRVLIAGALARGEASSPDPFYTCLGCRACYYACPAGIDAWEVSRDARRLWAGTPREDPLASAISSAILELEDPLGLTRGDVSGWAEGLGIPRPSPGDGLPLLITGHMYQIMPYVVGLSGIRDRLGEGPLRALARVASRAPRILRLARPFADGRSVALYRGYLRNIASLLRAAGVEFAYDPLEPYPGTLLYELGHDAEFARYARAFADYLRGLGASRVITVDPHTRDLLAEVYPRYVEGFGVEVLHYADLLGGLELRDLGISVAYHEPCHFAVRDEPLAAVGSLLGRAAEVRYARRSGRRNLCCGGPAELLRGGVAAAVSWRRFAELKELGADLIVTACPICHVNLNKDGSVVDASEVLAAAAGLKRLRRPLEGARGTAINSFGPAAGLHRSRGNAELPDPAPQLGHGGRRLPHYPAVEVLARSPPGPSWASSTLPRGSSSPRRPTRAARGGTGTTGSPGRGIRASPPRRSRRPASSWMPGRCWTSSSACWTLNHALFSVDGSPRRGSSGGSPVSRAPGP
;
A
#
# COMPACT_ATOMS: atom_id res chain seq x y z
N MET A 1 20.15 -36.64 -19.69
CA MET A 1 18.84 -35.99 -19.84
C MET A 1 18.51 -35.29 -18.53
N ALA A 2 18.24 -33.98 -18.55
CA ALA A 2 17.76 -33.24 -17.38
C ALA A 2 16.84 -32.12 -17.88
N ARG A 3 15.52 -32.36 -17.86
CA ARG A 3 14.53 -31.32 -18.12
C ARG A 3 14.32 -30.57 -16.82
N GLY A 4 14.72 -29.29 -16.78
CA GLY A 4 14.38 -28.43 -15.66
C GLY A 4 12.87 -28.21 -15.64
N HIS A 5 12.22 -28.58 -14.53
CA HIS A 5 10.86 -28.10 -14.27
C HIS A 5 10.95 -26.64 -13.86
N GLU A 6 10.92 -25.75 -14.85
CA GLU A 6 10.46 -24.39 -14.64
C GLU A 6 9.00 -24.48 -14.19
N VAL A 7 8.74 -24.17 -12.92
CA VAL A 7 7.39 -24.20 -12.36
C VAL A 7 6.64 -23.00 -12.94
N ASP A 8 5.76 -23.26 -13.91
CA ASP A 8 4.97 -22.22 -14.53
C ASP A 8 4.06 -21.57 -13.48
N LYS A 9 4.38 -20.32 -13.12
CA LYS A 9 3.58 -19.53 -12.18
C LYS A 9 2.31 -18.97 -12.85
N GLY A 10 2.11 -19.24 -14.14
CA GLY A 10 0.89 -18.97 -14.91
C GLY A 10 -0.32 -19.81 -14.49
N ASP A 11 -0.16 -21.11 -14.19
CA ASP A 11 -1.28 -21.94 -13.69
C ASP A 11 -1.79 -21.45 -12.31
N ILE A 12 -0.91 -20.85 -11.51
CA ILE A 12 -1.32 -20.23 -10.23
C ILE A 12 -2.03 -18.87 -10.46
N ARG A 13 -2.20 -18.39 -11.71
CA ARG A 13 -3.14 -17.30 -12.04
C ARG A 13 -4.54 -17.86 -12.32
N SER A 14 -4.67 -18.93 -13.11
CA SER A 14 -5.97 -19.50 -13.50
C SER A 14 -6.75 -20.02 -12.28
N GLU A 15 -6.10 -20.66 -11.30
CA GLU A 15 -6.75 -21.05 -10.04
C GLU A 15 -7.37 -19.85 -9.31
N ARG A 16 -6.65 -18.73 -9.20
CA ARG A 16 -7.12 -17.50 -8.51
C ARG A 16 -8.21 -16.74 -9.27
N HIS A 17 -8.30 -16.89 -10.60
CA HIS A 17 -9.39 -16.33 -11.38
C HIS A 17 -10.69 -17.16 -11.27
N ASN A 18 -10.62 -18.41 -10.79
CA ASN A 18 -11.78 -19.27 -10.60
C ASN A 18 -12.41 -19.16 -9.19
N GLU A 19 -11.73 -18.52 -8.23
CA GLU A 19 -12.25 -18.21 -6.87
C GLU A 19 -13.07 -16.90 -6.80
N GLN A 20 -13.58 -16.41 -7.94
CA GLN A 20 -14.26 -15.10 -8.05
C GLN A 20 -15.69 -15.11 -7.46
N GLY A 21 -15.78 -15.04 -6.14
CA GLY A 21 -17.01 -14.72 -5.40
C GLY A 21 -16.92 -15.05 -3.91
N GLU A 22 -16.51 -16.27 -3.57
CA GLU A 22 -16.66 -16.80 -2.21
C GLU A 22 -15.43 -16.54 -1.31
N GLY A 23 -14.21 -16.50 -1.88
CA GLY A 23 -12.96 -16.45 -1.11
C GLY A 23 -12.69 -15.14 -0.33
N ALA A 24 -13.44 -14.07 -0.58
CA ALA A 24 -13.20 -12.76 0.05
C ALA A 24 -13.83 -12.62 1.46
N LEU A 25 -14.91 -13.36 1.73
CA LEU A 25 -15.57 -13.45 3.04
C LEU A 25 -15.41 -14.85 3.66
N SER A 26 -14.26 -15.48 3.40
CA SER A 26 -13.93 -16.83 3.88
C SER A 26 -14.06 -16.95 5.41
N SER A 27 -14.63 -18.06 5.88
CA SER A 27 -14.86 -18.33 7.29
C SER A 27 -13.55 -18.42 8.10
N GLY A 28 -13.64 -18.33 9.44
CA GLY A 28 -12.48 -18.49 10.31
C GLY A 28 -11.77 -19.84 10.13
N SER A 29 -12.52 -20.90 9.83
CA SER A 29 -12.01 -22.22 9.44
C SER A 29 -11.16 -22.17 8.16
N ASP A 30 -11.59 -21.42 7.15
CA ASP A 30 -10.87 -21.31 5.87
C ASP A 30 -9.58 -20.50 6.02
N VAL A 31 -9.62 -19.44 6.85
CA VAL A 31 -8.42 -18.66 7.23
C VAL A 31 -7.39 -19.59 7.90
N LEU A 32 -7.81 -20.35 8.93
CA LEU A 32 -6.94 -21.30 9.62
C LEU A 32 -6.40 -22.39 8.66
N GLY A 33 -7.24 -22.89 7.76
CA GLY A 33 -6.85 -23.85 6.71
C GLY A 33 -5.78 -23.30 5.76
N ARG A 34 -5.93 -22.06 5.28
CA ARG A 34 -4.90 -21.39 4.47
C ARG A 34 -3.59 -21.20 5.24
N LEU A 35 -3.65 -20.80 6.50
CA LEU A 35 -2.45 -20.63 7.33
C LEU A 35 -1.71 -21.97 7.58
N ALA A 36 -2.45 -23.04 7.89
CA ALA A 36 -1.88 -24.38 8.02
C ALA A 36 -1.25 -24.87 6.70
N SER A 37 -1.94 -24.67 5.58
CA SER A 37 -1.47 -25.08 4.24
C SER A 37 -0.26 -24.26 3.77
N ALA A 38 -0.17 -22.97 4.10
CA ALA A 38 1.02 -22.16 3.86
C ALA A 38 2.23 -22.64 4.68
N ALA A 39 2.01 -23.08 5.92
CA ALA A 39 3.06 -23.62 6.77
C ALA A 39 3.54 -25.01 6.31
N SER A 40 2.65 -25.92 5.93
CA SER A 40 3.02 -27.27 5.48
C SER A 40 3.79 -27.29 4.16
N ARG A 41 3.51 -26.36 3.24
CA ARG A 41 4.29 -26.17 2.00
C ARG A 41 5.65 -25.49 2.21
N CYS A 42 5.99 -25.06 3.44
CA CYS A 42 7.19 -24.27 3.67
C CYS A 42 8.45 -25.15 3.74
N ALA A 43 9.13 -25.33 2.60
CA ALA A 43 10.38 -26.09 2.47
C ALA A 43 11.62 -25.48 3.18
N LEU A 44 11.43 -24.58 4.16
CA LEU A 44 12.42 -23.94 5.04
C LEU A 44 13.65 -23.26 4.41
N CYS A 45 13.84 -23.29 3.09
CA CYS A 45 15.03 -22.86 2.34
C CYS A 45 15.56 -21.43 2.60
N GLY A 46 14.72 -20.50 3.07
CA GLY A 46 15.16 -19.16 3.48
C GLY A 46 15.36 -18.12 2.36
N PHE A 47 15.15 -18.44 1.07
CA PHE A 47 15.26 -17.46 -0.03
C PHE A 47 14.43 -16.18 0.19
N CYS A 48 13.23 -16.31 0.77
CA CYS A 48 12.37 -15.19 1.13
C CYS A 48 12.95 -14.29 2.23
N GLN A 49 13.83 -14.81 3.11
CA GLN A 49 14.47 -14.03 4.17
C GLN A 49 15.49 -13.04 3.58
N ALA A 50 16.26 -13.42 2.56
CA ALA A 50 17.28 -12.58 1.93
C ALA A 50 16.74 -11.28 1.28
N LEU A 51 15.42 -11.16 1.10
CA LEU A 51 14.76 -9.94 0.59
C LEU A 51 14.00 -9.14 1.65
N CYS A 52 13.85 -9.63 2.89
CA CYS A 52 12.94 -9.00 3.86
C CYS A 52 13.65 -8.03 4.81
N PRO A 53 13.44 -6.70 4.70
CA PRO A 53 14.17 -5.73 5.51
C PRO A 53 13.80 -5.76 7.01
N THR A 54 12.67 -6.37 7.38
CA THR A 54 12.20 -6.42 8.77
C THR A 54 13.02 -7.36 9.65
N ILE A 55 13.82 -8.25 9.06
CA ILE A 55 14.74 -9.13 9.81
C ILE A 55 15.85 -8.30 10.45
N GLU A 56 16.60 -7.56 9.62
CA GLU A 56 17.69 -6.70 10.09
C GLU A 56 17.18 -5.58 11.00
N ALA A 57 16.06 -4.95 10.61
CA ALA A 57 15.39 -3.90 11.40
C ALA A 57 14.80 -4.37 12.75
N THR A 58 14.80 -5.67 13.04
CA THR A 58 14.41 -6.22 14.36
C THR A 58 15.55 -6.94 15.07
N GLY A 59 16.80 -6.77 14.62
CA GLY A 59 17.97 -7.41 15.23
C GLY A 59 18.14 -8.87 14.82
N HIS A 60 17.94 -9.18 13.53
CA HIS A 60 18.04 -10.51 12.94
C HIS A 60 17.06 -11.56 13.50
N ARG A 61 15.90 -11.11 13.99
CA ARG A 61 14.86 -12.01 14.51
C ARG A 61 14.13 -12.73 13.36
N GLU A 62 14.47 -14.00 13.15
CA GLU A 62 13.84 -14.93 12.19
C GLU A 62 12.31 -14.86 12.18
N SER A 63 11.69 -14.77 13.38
CA SER A 63 10.25 -14.63 13.58
C SER A 63 9.63 -13.45 12.83
N HIS A 64 10.39 -12.36 12.66
CA HIS A 64 9.98 -11.13 11.99
C HIS A 64 10.38 -11.10 10.51
N GLY A 65 10.77 -12.24 9.93
CA GLY A 65 10.90 -12.47 8.50
C GLY A 65 9.76 -13.35 7.94
N PRO A 66 9.54 -13.39 6.60
CA PRO A 66 8.52 -14.20 5.95
C PRO A 66 8.49 -15.68 6.37
N ARG A 67 9.64 -16.38 6.50
CA ARG A 67 9.64 -17.79 6.92
C ARG A 67 9.13 -17.93 8.37
N GLY A 68 9.64 -17.12 9.29
CA GLY A 68 9.16 -17.06 10.67
C GLY A 68 7.66 -16.77 10.76
N ARG A 69 7.15 -15.76 10.03
CA ARG A 69 5.71 -15.44 9.96
C ARG A 69 4.87 -16.64 9.51
N VAL A 70 5.31 -17.35 8.48
CA VAL A 70 4.62 -18.56 7.96
C VAL A 70 4.58 -19.68 9.01
N LEU A 71 5.68 -19.93 9.73
CA LEU A 71 5.71 -20.95 10.78
C LEU A 71 4.86 -20.58 12.01
N ILE A 72 4.88 -19.30 12.41
CA ILE A 72 4.05 -18.79 13.51
C ILE A 72 2.56 -18.81 13.13
N ALA A 73 2.23 -18.57 11.86
CA ALA A 73 0.86 -18.70 11.36
C ALA A 73 0.40 -20.18 11.34
N GLY A 74 1.30 -21.12 11.01
CA GLY A 74 1.03 -22.56 11.15
C GLY A 74 0.82 -23.00 12.59
N ALA A 75 1.50 -22.38 13.56
CA ALA A 75 1.27 -22.59 14.99
C ALA A 75 -0.11 -22.04 15.43
N LEU A 76 -0.43 -20.80 15.04
CA LEU A 76 -1.75 -20.19 15.25
C LEU A 76 -2.89 -21.06 14.67
N ALA A 77 -2.69 -21.65 13.49
CA ALA A 77 -3.63 -22.56 12.86
C ALA A 77 -3.89 -23.87 13.64
N ARG A 78 -2.98 -24.27 14.53
CA ARG A 78 -3.14 -25.40 15.47
C ARG A 78 -3.68 -24.97 16.85
N GLY A 79 -4.05 -23.70 17.01
CA GLY A 79 -4.50 -23.15 18.29
C GLY A 79 -3.37 -22.79 19.27
N GLU A 80 -2.10 -22.82 18.84
CA GLU A 80 -0.96 -22.45 19.68
C GLU A 80 -0.91 -20.93 19.92
N ALA A 81 -0.51 -20.53 21.13
CA ALA A 81 -0.50 -19.14 21.56
C ALA A 81 0.64 -18.33 20.90
N SER A 82 0.37 -17.74 19.74
CA SER A 82 1.29 -16.83 19.04
C SER A 82 1.15 -15.37 19.48
N SER A 83 2.24 -14.61 19.30
CA SER A 83 2.23 -13.14 19.40
C SER A 83 1.79 -12.52 18.07
N PRO A 84 0.97 -11.45 18.07
CA PRO A 84 0.57 -10.73 16.86
C PRO A 84 1.68 -9.84 16.28
N ASP A 85 2.71 -9.53 17.07
CA ASP A 85 3.75 -8.54 16.74
C ASP A 85 4.51 -8.79 15.41
N PRO A 86 4.91 -10.03 15.09
CA PRO A 86 5.60 -10.30 13.83
C PRO A 86 4.74 -10.02 12.60
N PHE A 87 3.41 -10.09 12.72
CA PHE A 87 2.48 -9.84 11.61
C PHE A 87 2.25 -8.35 11.41
N TYR A 88 2.15 -7.54 12.47
CA TYR A 88 2.04 -6.08 12.36
C TYR A 88 3.35 -5.38 11.95
N THR A 89 4.50 -6.05 12.03
CA THR A 89 5.75 -5.56 11.39
C THR A 89 5.84 -5.89 9.89
N CYS A 90 4.90 -6.64 9.31
CA CYS A 90 4.94 -7.02 7.89
C CYS A 90 4.57 -5.85 6.96
N LEU A 91 5.48 -5.50 6.03
CA LEU A 91 5.39 -4.30 5.19
C LEU A 91 4.60 -4.47 3.87
N GLY A 92 3.85 -5.56 3.68
CA GLY A 92 3.02 -5.80 2.49
C GLY A 92 3.70 -5.83 1.11
N CYS A 93 5.02 -5.66 1.02
CA CYS A 93 5.74 -5.43 -0.24
C CYS A 93 5.85 -6.64 -1.20
N ARG A 94 5.37 -7.83 -0.81
CA ARG A 94 5.32 -9.08 -1.62
C ARG A 94 6.62 -9.59 -2.28
N ALA A 95 7.78 -8.95 -2.09
CA ALA A 95 9.06 -9.41 -2.66
C ALA A 95 9.44 -10.85 -2.25
N CYS A 96 9.02 -11.26 -1.05
CA CYS A 96 9.17 -12.61 -0.53
C CYS A 96 8.39 -13.70 -1.30
N TYR A 97 7.28 -13.38 -1.95
CA TYR A 97 6.45 -14.31 -2.74
C TYR A 97 7.17 -14.72 -4.04
N TYR A 98 7.79 -13.76 -4.74
CA TYR A 98 8.54 -14.06 -5.97
C TYR A 98 9.78 -14.91 -5.70
N ALA A 99 10.48 -14.65 -4.59
CA ALA A 99 11.60 -15.47 -4.13
C ALA A 99 11.18 -16.80 -3.46
N CYS A 100 9.89 -17.07 -3.29
CA CYS A 100 9.43 -18.36 -2.78
C CYS A 100 9.35 -19.40 -3.92
N PRO A 101 10.07 -20.54 -3.82
CA PRO A 101 9.89 -21.64 -4.77
C PRO A 101 8.54 -22.34 -4.58
N ALA A 102 7.99 -22.37 -3.36
CA ALA A 102 6.70 -22.97 -3.02
C ALA A 102 5.49 -22.02 -3.18
N GLY A 103 5.68 -20.85 -3.82
CA GLY A 103 4.62 -19.88 -4.10
C GLY A 103 3.94 -19.25 -2.86
N ILE A 104 4.51 -19.38 -1.66
CA ILE A 104 3.91 -18.89 -0.41
C ILE A 104 4.01 -17.37 -0.34
N ASP A 105 2.85 -16.70 -0.35
CA ASP A 105 2.79 -15.26 -0.13
C ASP A 105 2.72 -14.92 1.36
N ALA A 106 3.85 -14.51 1.93
CA ALA A 106 3.94 -14.14 3.33
C ALA A 106 3.24 -12.81 3.67
N TRP A 107 2.82 -12.00 2.67
CA TRP A 107 1.92 -10.87 2.91
C TRP A 107 0.48 -11.37 3.14
N GLU A 108 -0.05 -12.22 2.26
CA GLU A 108 -1.40 -12.79 2.42
C GLU A 108 -1.52 -13.54 3.75
N VAL A 109 -0.52 -14.37 4.10
CA VAL A 109 -0.39 -15.02 5.42
C VAL A 109 -0.36 -14.01 6.58
N SER A 110 0.23 -12.83 6.38
CA SER A 110 0.24 -11.79 7.41
C SER A 110 -1.10 -11.08 7.56
N ARG A 111 -1.86 -10.88 6.47
CA ARG A 111 -3.24 -10.37 6.56
C ARG A 111 -4.17 -11.42 7.16
N ASP A 112 -4.08 -12.68 6.74
CA ASP A 112 -4.86 -13.79 7.32
C ASP A 112 -4.60 -13.96 8.83
N ALA A 113 -3.36 -13.81 9.31
CA ALA A 113 -3.09 -13.76 10.74
C ALA A 113 -3.73 -12.53 11.43
N ARG A 114 -3.68 -11.34 10.82
CA ARG A 114 -4.34 -10.14 11.34
C ARG A 114 -5.88 -10.29 11.42
N ARG A 115 -6.51 -10.93 10.42
CA ARG A 115 -7.96 -11.24 10.40
C ARG A 115 -8.42 -12.01 11.64
N LEU A 116 -7.59 -12.92 12.15
CA LEU A 116 -7.88 -13.71 13.37
C LEU A 116 -7.81 -12.88 14.67
N TRP A 117 -7.36 -11.63 14.62
CA TRP A 117 -7.31 -10.73 15.77
C TRP A 117 -8.09 -9.41 15.60
N ALA A 118 -8.51 -9.04 14.40
CA ALA A 118 -9.34 -7.86 14.15
C ALA A 118 -10.60 -7.87 15.06
N GLY A 119 -10.85 -6.77 15.76
CA GLY A 119 -11.95 -6.64 16.72
C GLY A 119 -11.79 -7.42 18.04
N THR A 120 -10.72 -8.21 18.20
CA THR A 120 -10.47 -8.99 19.42
C THR A 120 -9.59 -8.25 20.44
N PRO A 121 -9.56 -8.65 21.72
CA PRO A 121 -8.60 -8.14 22.70
C PRO A 121 -7.11 -8.41 22.39
N ARG A 122 -6.79 -9.17 21.32
CA ARG A 122 -5.43 -9.42 20.83
C ARG A 122 -5.02 -8.49 19.67
N GLU A 123 -5.93 -7.66 19.15
CA GLU A 123 -5.59 -6.69 18.12
C GLU A 123 -4.55 -5.67 18.63
N ASP A 124 -3.76 -5.09 17.72
CA ASP A 124 -2.95 -3.94 18.10
C ASP A 124 -3.85 -2.71 18.36
N PRO A 125 -3.73 -2.00 19.50
CA PRO A 125 -4.56 -0.83 19.79
C PRO A 125 -4.54 0.26 18.71
N LEU A 126 -3.42 0.41 17.99
CA LEU A 126 -3.29 1.40 16.91
C LEU A 126 -4.01 0.95 15.63
N ALA A 127 -4.01 -0.36 15.34
CA ALA A 127 -4.83 -0.93 14.26
C ALA A 127 -6.33 -0.72 14.55
N SER A 128 -6.75 -1.05 15.77
CA SER A 128 -8.13 -0.88 16.22
C SER A 128 -8.58 0.60 16.18
N ALA A 129 -7.70 1.53 16.57
CA ALA A 129 -7.98 2.97 16.48
C ALA A 129 -8.13 3.47 15.03
N ILE A 130 -7.27 3.02 14.12
CA ILE A 130 -7.34 3.35 12.69
C ILE A 130 -8.62 2.79 12.06
N SER A 131 -8.97 1.53 12.35
CA SER A 131 -10.17 0.90 11.79
C SER A 131 -11.45 1.58 12.29
N SER A 132 -11.57 1.87 13.60
CA SER A 132 -12.71 2.65 14.12
C SER A 132 -12.79 4.06 13.51
N ALA A 133 -11.64 4.70 13.22
CA ALA A 133 -11.62 6.02 12.58
C ALA A 133 -12.12 5.99 11.14
N ILE A 134 -11.72 4.99 10.34
CA ILE A 134 -12.24 4.83 8.97
C ILE A 134 -13.76 4.57 9.00
N LEU A 135 -14.23 3.73 9.94
CA LEU A 135 -15.63 3.32 10.02
C LEU A 135 -16.58 4.39 10.59
N GLU A 136 -16.11 5.31 11.45
CA GLU A 136 -16.93 6.41 12.01
C GLU A 136 -16.73 7.75 11.28
N LEU A 137 -15.54 8.01 10.72
CA LEU A 137 -15.13 9.33 10.24
C LEU A 137 -14.76 9.38 8.74
N GLU A 138 -14.79 8.24 8.04
CA GLU A 138 -14.41 8.11 6.62
C GLU A 138 -12.95 8.53 6.33
N ASP A 139 -12.09 8.53 7.36
CA ASP A 139 -10.67 8.89 7.28
C ASP A 139 -9.84 8.25 8.42
N PRO A 140 -8.67 7.64 8.15
CA PRO A 140 -7.89 6.90 9.13
C PRO A 140 -7.25 7.74 10.25
N LEU A 141 -7.13 9.05 10.07
CA LEU A 141 -6.61 9.99 11.08
C LEU A 141 -7.71 10.95 11.56
N GLY A 142 -8.96 10.72 11.16
CA GLY A 142 -10.12 11.53 11.52
C GLY A 142 -10.11 12.93 10.90
N LEU A 143 -9.43 13.14 9.77
CA LEU A 143 -9.38 14.43 9.08
C LEU A 143 -10.77 14.96 8.69
N THR A 144 -10.80 16.22 8.25
CA THR A 144 -12.02 16.91 7.80
C THR A 144 -11.94 17.21 6.32
N ARG A 145 -13.09 17.43 5.66
CA ARG A 145 -13.18 17.73 4.23
C ARG A 145 -12.27 18.89 3.79
N GLY A 146 -12.09 19.92 4.62
CA GLY A 146 -11.19 21.05 4.34
C GLY A 146 -9.69 20.70 4.43
N ASP A 147 -9.31 19.67 5.18
CA ASP A 147 -7.94 19.14 5.18
C ASP A 147 -7.66 18.42 3.86
N VAL A 148 -8.54 17.47 3.51
CA VAL A 148 -8.33 16.49 2.41
C VAL A 148 -8.70 17.00 1.01
N SER A 149 -9.64 17.94 0.86
CA SER A 149 -10.05 18.45 -0.46
C SER A 149 -9.42 19.79 -0.84
N GLY A 150 -8.87 20.53 0.13
CA GLY A 150 -8.32 21.88 -0.09
C GLY A 150 -7.07 21.95 -0.98
N TRP A 151 -6.61 20.83 -1.52
CA TRP A 151 -5.63 20.81 -2.62
C TRP A 151 -6.25 21.27 -3.94
N ALA A 152 -7.56 21.12 -4.14
CA ALA A 152 -8.27 21.41 -5.40
C ALA A 152 -8.80 22.86 -5.49
N GLU A 153 -8.80 23.61 -4.38
CA GLU A 153 -9.31 24.98 -4.29
C GLU A 153 -8.66 25.89 -5.34
N GLY A 154 -9.48 26.62 -6.11
CA GLY A 154 -9.02 27.52 -7.17
C GLY A 154 -8.47 26.84 -8.43
N LEU A 155 -8.51 25.50 -8.57
CA LEU A 155 -8.15 24.83 -9.82
C LEU A 155 -9.27 24.82 -10.87
N GLY A 156 -10.54 24.99 -10.46
CA GLY A 156 -11.69 24.85 -11.36
C GLY A 156 -11.79 23.46 -12.00
N ILE A 157 -11.56 22.39 -11.21
CA ILE A 157 -11.86 21.01 -11.65
C ILE A 157 -13.39 20.84 -11.56
N PRO A 158 -14.06 20.30 -12.59
CA PRO A 158 -15.51 20.07 -12.52
C PRO A 158 -15.86 19.06 -11.41
N ARG A 159 -17.02 19.26 -10.79
CA ARG A 159 -17.67 18.21 -9.99
C ARG A 159 -18.20 17.13 -10.94
N PRO A 160 -18.20 15.84 -10.55
CA PRO A 160 -18.83 14.80 -11.34
C PRO A 160 -20.36 14.94 -11.30
N SER A 161 -21.01 14.90 -12.46
CA SER A 161 -22.47 14.75 -12.60
C SER A 161 -22.79 13.42 -13.29
N PRO A 162 -23.83 12.68 -12.85
CA PRO A 162 -24.24 11.44 -13.50
C PRO A 162 -24.62 11.68 -14.97
N GLY A 163 -23.81 11.16 -15.89
CA GLY A 163 -23.99 11.30 -17.34
C GLY A 163 -22.88 12.10 -18.05
N ASP A 164 -22.01 12.81 -17.32
CA ASP A 164 -20.92 13.61 -17.93
C ASP A 164 -19.86 12.74 -18.64
N GLY A 165 -19.76 11.46 -18.28
CA GLY A 165 -18.79 10.51 -18.85
C GLY A 165 -17.32 10.76 -18.46
N LEU A 166 -17.03 11.87 -17.77
CA LEU A 166 -15.70 12.21 -17.30
C LEU A 166 -15.16 11.18 -16.30
N PRO A 167 -13.87 10.80 -16.39
CA PRO A 167 -13.26 9.96 -15.38
C PRO A 167 -13.13 10.72 -14.05
N LEU A 168 -13.38 10.03 -12.94
CA LEU A 168 -13.30 10.61 -11.61
C LEU A 168 -11.88 10.46 -11.04
N LEU A 169 -11.23 11.58 -10.72
CA LEU A 169 -9.96 11.58 -10.01
C LEU A 169 -10.18 11.15 -8.55
N ILE A 170 -9.50 10.09 -8.13
CA ILE A 170 -9.54 9.53 -6.77
C ILE A 170 -8.15 9.72 -6.14
N THR A 171 -8.09 10.44 -5.03
CA THR A 171 -6.85 10.75 -4.31
C THR A 171 -6.48 9.72 -3.25
N GLY A 172 -7.45 8.89 -2.83
CA GLY A 172 -7.33 7.93 -1.74
C GLY A 172 -7.04 8.55 -0.37
N HIS A 173 -7.14 9.88 -0.27
CA HIS A 173 -6.52 10.75 0.74
C HIS A 173 -5.01 10.54 0.94
N MET A 174 -4.33 9.75 0.09
CA MET A 174 -3.00 9.21 0.36
C MET A 174 -1.91 10.28 0.46
N TYR A 175 -1.99 11.33 -0.37
CA TYR A 175 -1.09 12.49 -0.24
C TYR A 175 -1.48 13.37 0.97
N GLN A 176 -2.78 13.51 1.24
CA GLN A 176 -3.31 14.44 2.23
C GLN A 176 -3.12 13.98 3.69
N ILE A 177 -3.07 12.67 3.96
CA ILE A 177 -2.80 12.15 5.31
C ILE A 177 -1.31 12.21 5.71
N MET A 178 -0.37 12.25 4.76
CA MET A 178 1.08 12.20 5.08
C MET A 178 1.58 13.30 6.03
N PRO A 179 1.21 14.60 5.90
CA PRO A 179 1.61 15.64 6.87
C PRO A 179 1.20 15.33 8.31
N TYR A 180 0.09 14.62 8.51
CA TYR A 180 -0.42 14.24 9.82
C TYR A 180 0.29 13.00 10.36
N VAL A 181 0.69 12.05 9.49
CA VAL A 181 1.58 10.93 9.85
C VAL A 181 2.94 11.45 10.37
N VAL A 182 3.50 12.49 9.74
CA VAL A 182 4.73 13.16 10.22
C VAL A 182 4.53 13.73 11.63
N GLY A 183 3.45 14.50 11.83
CA GLY A 183 3.11 15.08 13.13
C GLY A 183 2.99 14.03 14.23
N LEU A 184 2.25 12.94 13.96
CA LEU A 184 2.08 11.82 14.89
C LEU A 184 3.39 11.09 15.20
N SER A 185 4.26 10.91 14.19
CA SER A 185 5.59 10.31 14.37
C SER A 185 6.46 11.18 15.28
N GLY A 186 6.44 12.50 15.08
CA GLY A 186 7.09 13.46 15.98
C GLY A 186 6.51 13.50 17.41
N ILE A 187 5.27 13.08 17.63
CA ILE A 187 4.70 12.91 18.98
C ILE A 187 5.19 11.58 19.60
N ARG A 188 5.16 10.48 18.84
CA ARG A 188 5.67 9.17 19.25
C ARG A 188 7.11 9.27 19.74
N ASP A 189 7.96 9.95 18.99
CA ASP A 189 9.40 10.03 19.29
C ASP A 189 9.71 10.92 20.51
N ARG A 190 8.72 11.70 21.00
CA ARG A 190 8.79 12.49 22.24
C ARG A 190 8.13 11.80 23.45
N LEU A 191 7.04 11.05 23.25
CA LEU A 191 6.25 10.43 24.34
C LEU A 191 6.52 8.93 24.53
N GLY A 192 7.15 8.27 23.56
CA GLY A 192 7.29 6.82 23.48
C GLY A 192 6.01 6.10 23.03
N GLU A 193 6.13 4.82 22.69
CA GLU A 193 4.97 4.03 22.21
C GLU A 193 3.92 3.77 23.30
N GLY A 194 4.31 3.68 24.58
CA GLY A 194 3.41 3.31 25.68
C GLY A 194 2.20 4.24 25.82
N PRO A 195 2.41 5.56 25.99
CA PRO A 195 1.31 6.54 26.06
C PRO A 195 0.46 6.59 24.79
N LEU A 196 1.06 6.46 23.59
CA LEU A 196 0.29 6.42 22.35
C LEU A 196 -0.58 5.17 22.22
N ARG A 197 -0.06 3.99 22.58
CA ARG A 197 -0.85 2.76 22.64
C ARG A 197 -1.97 2.83 23.68
N ALA A 198 -1.80 3.62 24.76
CA ALA A 198 -2.87 3.88 25.72
C ALA A 198 -3.94 4.83 25.14
N LEU A 199 -3.54 5.94 24.51
CA LEU A 199 -4.44 6.85 23.79
C LEU A 199 -5.22 6.14 22.68
N ALA A 200 -4.59 5.21 21.97
CA ALA A 200 -5.22 4.41 20.92
C ALA A 200 -6.40 3.56 21.44
N ARG A 201 -6.33 3.01 22.66
CA ARG A 201 -7.47 2.30 23.29
C ARG A 201 -8.64 3.22 23.67
N VAL A 202 -8.42 4.53 23.73
CA VAL A 202 -9.48 5.54 23.88
C VAL A 202 -10.01 5.91 22.50
N ALA A 203 -9.11 6.17 21.54
CA ALA A 203 -9.47 6.50 20.15
C ALA A 203 -10.28 5.39 19.45
N SER A 204 -10.01 4.10 19.70
CA SER A 204 -10.82 3.02 19.12
C SER A 204 -12.28 2.96 19.63
N ARG A 205 -12.58 3.64 20.75
CA ARG A 205 -13.94 3.81 21.31
C ARG A 205 -14.53 5.21 21.07
N ALA A 206 -13.69 6.20 20.77
CA ALA A 206 -14.09 7.58 20.53
C ALA A 206 -13.21 8.22 19.43
N PRO A 207 -13.32 7.79 18.16
CA PRO A 207 -12.38 8.15 17.09
C PRO A 207 -12.25 9.65 16.86
N ARG A 208 -13.31 10.43 17.16
CA ARG A 208 -13.30 11.90 17.12
C ARG A 208 -12.14 12.53 17.92
N ILE A 209 -11.57 11.84 18.91
CA ILE A 209 -10.39 12.32 19.65
C ILE A 209 -9.16 12.52 18.76
N LEU A 210 -9.03 11.77 17.66
CA LEU A 210 -7.91 11.91 16.70
C LEU A 210 -7.87 13.30 16.06
N ARG A 211 -9.01 14.02 15.99
CA ARG A 211 -9.07 15.40 15.51
C ARG A 211 -8.25 16.38 16.36
N LEU A 212 -7.95 16.05 17.61
CA LEU A 212 -7.05 16.82 18.46
C LEU A 212 -5.58 16.72 18.00
N ALA A 213 -5.22 15.74 17.17
CA ALA A 213 -3.88 15.62 16.59
C ALA A 213 -3.69 16.48 15.32
N ARG A 214 -4.75 17.03 14.73
CA ARG A 214 -4.69 17.84 13.49
C ARG A 214 -3.70 19.03 13.56
N PRO A 215 -3.57 19.78 14.67
CA PRO A 215 -2.63 20.90 14.76
C PRO A 215 -1.13 20.54 14.71
N PHE A 216 -0.76 19.26 14.79
CA PHE A 216 0.64 18.82 14.74
C PHE A 216 1.16 18.54 13.32
N ALA A 217 0.31 18.61 12.29
CA ALA A 217 0.75 18.60 10.90
C ALA A 217 1.36 19.97 10.54
N ASP A 218 2.61 19.98 10.08
CA ASP A 218 3.26 21.25 9.76
C ASP A 218 2.76 21.83 8.43
N GLY A 219 2.57 23.15 8.40
CA GLY A 219 2.01 23.85 7.24
C GLY A 219 2.87 23.77 5.97
N ARG A 220 4.19 23.51 6.08
CA ARG A 220 5.07 23.36 4.92
C ARG A 220 4.87 21.98 4.27
N SER A 221 4.72 20.92 5.06
CA SER A 221 4.31 19.61 4.57
C SER A 221 2.91 19.66 3.97
N VAL A 222 1.93 20.28 4.64
CA VAL A 222 0.57 20.43 4.08
C VAL A 222 0.61 21.15 2.72
N ALA A 223 1.37 22.25 2.59
CA ALA A 223 1.56 22.93 1.31
C ALA A 223 2.28 22.05 0.27
N LEU A 224 3.25 21.22 0.68
CA LEU A 224 4.01 20.35 -0.21
C LEU A 224 3.14 19.23 -0.83
N TYR A 225 2.40 18.48 -0.02
CA TYR A 225 1.56 17.39 -0.53
C TYR A 225 0.35 17.92 -1.32
N ARG A 226 -0.20 19.09 -0.95
CA ARG A 226 -1.15 19.83 -1.81
C ARG A 226 -0.49 20.22 -3.15
N GLY A 227 0.77 20.63 -3.12
CA GLY A 227 1.58 20.93 -4.31
C GLY A 227 1.71 19.74 -5.26
N TYR A 228 1.97 18.53 -4.75
CA TYR A 228 2.06 17.31 -5.57
C TYR A 228 0.73 16.95 -6.24
N LEU A 229 -0.41 17.02 -5.54
CA LEU A 229 -1.72 16.82 -6.17
C LEU A 229 -2.02 17.89 -7.23
N ARG A 230 -1.62 19.15 -7.01
CA ARG A 230 -1.74 20.23 -8.01
C ARG A 230 -0.80 20.04 -9.20
N ASN A 231 0.40 19.47 -9.01
CA ASN A 231 1.27 19.04 -10.12
C ASN A 231 0.55 17.98 -10.98
N ILE A 232 0.00 16.93 -10.35
CA ILE A 232 -0.70 15.82 -11.04
C ILE A 232 -1.90 16.33 -11.85
N ALA A 233 -2.75 17.15 -11.25
CA ALA A 233 -3.90 17.76 -11.94
C ALA A 233 -3.47 18.68 -13.11
N SER A 234 -2.30 19.32 -13.02
CA SER A 234 -1.76 20.16 -14.10
C SER A 234 -1.16 19.31 -15.22
N LEU A 235 -0.50 18.19 -14.89
CA LEU A 235 0.04 17.23 -15.86
C LEU A 235 -1.07 16.57 -16.68
N LEU A 236 -2.15 16.12 -16.03
CA LEU A 236 -3.32 15.56 -16.70
C LEU A 236 -3.93 16.57 -17.71
N ARG A 237 -4.13 17.82 -17.29
CA ARG A 237 -4.63 18.89 -18.17
C ARG A 237 -3.69 19.19 -19.34
N ALA A 238 -2.38 19.23 -19.10
CA ALA A 238 -1.39 19.42 -20.15
C ALA A 238 -1.34 18.24 -21.14
N ALA A 239 -1.71 17.03 -20.71
CA ALA A 239 -1.87 15.84 -21.54
C ALA A 239 -3.21 15.79 -22.30
N GLY A 240 -4.06 16.82 -22.18
CA GLY A 240 -5.40 16.84 -22.78
C GLY A 240 -6.43 15.96 -22.06
N VAL A 241 -6.14 15.49 -20.84
CA VAL A 241 -7.04 14.64 -20.07
C VAL A 241 -8.04 15.50 -19.31
N GLU A 242 -9.31 15.40 -19.69
CA GLU A 242 -10.44 15.91 -18.91
C GLU A 242 -10.79 14.91 -17.79
N PHE A 243 -11.11 15.43 -16.60
CA PHE A 243 -11.47 14.64 -15.43
C PHE A 243 -12.30 15.48 -14.45
N ALA A 244 -13.13 14.79 -13.66
CA ALA A 244 -13.86 15.37 -12.55
C ALA A 244 -13.16 15.10 -11.20
N TYR A 245 -13.48 15.88 -10.18
CA TYR A 245 -13.09 15.61 -8.79
C TYR A 245 -14.23 15.96 -7.84
N ASP A 246 -14.49 15.09 -6.87
CA ASP A 246 -15.43 15.36 -5.79
C ASP A 246 -14.71 15.56 -4.44
N PRO A 247 -14.63 16.80 -3.93
CA PRO A 247 -14.32 17.14 -2.54
C PRO A 247 -15.12 16.43 -1.41
N LEU A 248 -16.08 15.55 -1.73
CA LEU A 248 -16.73 14.65 -0.77
C LEU A 248 -16.21 13.20 -0.86
N GLU A 249 -15.15 12.93 -1.63
CA GLU A 249 -14.40 11.66 -1.66
C GLU A 249 -14.22 11.12 -0.23
N PRO A 250 -14.72 9.91 0.08
CA PRO A 250 -14.37 9.21 1.31
C PRO A 250 -13.05 8.44 1.14
N TYR A 251 -12.37 8.11 2.24
CA TYR A 251 -11.19 7.26 2.18
C TYR A 251 -11.55 5.88 1.58
N PRO A 252 -10.78 5.28 0.64
CA PRO A 252 -11.14 4.04 -0.06
C PRO A 252 -10.98 2.75 0.77
N GLY A 253 -10.60 2.86 2.05
CA GLY A 253 -10.56 1.72 2.97
C GLY A 253 -9.28 0.90 2.96
N THR A 254 -8.19 1.35 2.33
CA THR A 254 -6.92 0.59 2.18
C THR A 254 -6.43 -0.01 3.49
N LEU A 255 -6.42 0.80 4.56
CA LEU A 255 -5.97 0.36 5.88
C LEU A 255 -6.94 -0.63 6.56
N LEU A 256 -8.25 -0.66 6.26
CA LEU A 256 -9.13 -1.73 6.79
C LEU A 256 -8.69 -3.08 6.22
N TYR A 257 -8.50 -3.16 4.90
CA TYR A 257 -8.00 -4.36 4.22
C TYR A 257 -6.60 -4.72 4.70
N GLU A 258 -5.65 -3.78 4.72
CA GLU A 258 -4.28 -4.09 5.15
C GLU A 258 -4.22 -4.55 6.63
N LEU A 259 -5.08 -4.03 7.50
CA LEU A 259 -5.16 -4.44 8.91
C LEU A 259 -5.99 -5.71 9.17
N GLY A 260 -6.61 -6.31 8.14
CA GLY A 260 -7.39 -7.56 8.25
C GLY A 260 -8.82 -7.38 8.77
N HIS A 261 -9.38 -6.17 8.74
CA HIS A 261 -10.78 -5.88 9.07
C HIS A 261 -11.67 -6.18 7.86
N ASP A 262 -11.70 -7.45 7.46
CA ASP A 262 -12.21 -7.87 6.14
C ASP A 262 -13.73 -7.86 6.00
N ALA A 263 -14.48 -8.16 7.06
CA ALA A 263 -15.95 -8.10 7.04
C ALA A 263 -16.45 -6.65 7.00
N GLU A 264 -15.75 -5.77 7.73
CA GLU A 264 -15.91 -4.33 7.76
C GLU A 264 -15.53 -3.74 6.39
N PHE A 265 -14.37 -4.12 5.85
CA PHE A 265 -13.92 -3.71 4.52
C PHE A 265 -14.89 -4.16 3.43
N ALA A 266 -15.44 -5.38 3.48
CA ALA A 266 -16.42 -5.84 2.50
C ALA A 266 -17.69 -4.95 2.47
N ARG A 267 -18.18 -4.55 3.65
CA ARG A 267 -19.30 -3.60 3.78
C ARG A 267 -18.92 -2.21 3.28
N TYR A 268 -17.73 -1.74 3.66
CA TYR A 268 -17.23 -0.41 3.33
C TYR A 268 -16.95 -0.25 1.83
N ALA A 269 -16.30 -1.24 1.20
CA ALA A 269 -16.03 -1.28 -0.23
C ALA A 269 -17.31 -1.30 -1.08
N ARG A 270 -18.37 -1.98 -0.62
CA ARG A 270 -19.68 -1.88 -1.26
C ARG A 270 -20.24 -0.46 -1.19
N ALA A 271 -20.23 0.19 -0.02
CA ALA A 271 -20.67 1.58 0.12
C ALA A 271 -19.82 2.57 -0.73
N PHE A 272 -18.51 2.34 -0.84
CA PHE A 272 -17.62 3.13 -1.70
C PHE A 272 -17.93 2.90 -3.20
N ALA A 273 -18.21 1.67 -3.61
CA ALA A 273 -18.64 1.37 -4.97
C ALA A 273 -20.05 1.91 -5.29
N ASP A 274 -20.95 1.94 -4.31
CA ASP A 274 -22.26 2.57 -4.41
C ASP A 274 -22.13 4.10 -4.56
N TYR A 275 -21.16 4.73 -3.87
CA TYR A 275 -20.78 6.12 -4.07
C TYR A 275 -20.25 6.39 -5.48
N LEU A 276 -19.29 5.59 -5.99
CA LEU A 276 -18.78 5.73 -7.36
C LEU A 276 -19.90 5.58 -8.40
N ARG A 277 -20.77 4.56 -8.25
CA ARG A 277 -21.92 4.33 -9.13
C ARG A 277 -22.96 5.46 -9.02
N GLY A 278 -23.16 6.04 -7.83
CA GLY A 278 -24.01 7.21 -7.60
C GLY A 278 -23.52 8.49 -8.29
N LEU A 279 -22.21 8.62 -8.50
CA LEU A 279 -21.60 9.68 -9.31
C LEU A 279 -21.56 9.36 -10.82
N GLY A 280 -21.96 8.16 -11.23
CA GLY A 280 -21.89 7.69 -12.62
C GLY A 280 -20.46 7.35 -13.10
N ALA A 281 -19.51 7.18 -12.18
CA ALA A 281 -18.09 6.96 -12.52
C ALA A 281 -17.84 5.52 -12.97
N SER A 282 -17.76 5.30 -14.30
CA SER A 282 -17.32 4.04 -14.91
C SER A 282 -15.79 3.90 -14.99
N ARG A 283 -15.05 5.00 -14.83
CA ARG A 283 -13.59 5.08 -14.92
C ARG A 283 -13.06 6.00 -13.82
N VAL A 284 -11.98 5.59 -13.15
CA VAL A 284 -11.29 6.40 -12.14
C VAL A 284 -9.81 6.59 -12.48
N ILE A 285 -9.28 7.77 -12.15
CA ILE A 285 -7.85 8.08 -12.24
C ILE A 285 -7.29 8.16 -10.83
N THR A 286 -6.43 7.23 -10.47
CA THR A 286 -5.76 7.18 -9.16
C THR A 286 -4.47 7.99 -9.18
N VAL A 287 -4.18 8.67 -8.06
CA VAL A 287 -2.95 9.48 -7.91
C VAL A 287 -1.77 8.68 -7.36
N ASP A 288 -2.01 7.57 -6.66
CA ASP A 288 -0.99 6.82 -5.91
C ASP A 288 -1.09 5.29 -6.10
N PRO A 289 -0.04 4.53 -5.69
CA PRO A 289 0.03 3.08 -5.92
C PRO A 289 -0.87 2.22 -5.05
N HIS A 290 -1.15 2.64 -3.81
CA HIS A 290 -1.94 1.86 -2.86
C HIS A 290 -3.42 1.92 -3.25
N THR A 291 -3.91 3.10 -3.66
CA THR A 291 -5.27 3.25 -4.16
C THR A 291 -5.46 2.55 -5.51
N ARG A 292 -4.46 2.56 -6.42
CA ARG A 292 -4.48 1.76 -7.66
C ARG A 292 -4.63 0.26 -7.35
N ASP A 293 -3.71 -0.30 -6.57
CA ASP A 293 -3.69 -1.74 -6.21
C ASP A 293 -4.98 -2.16 -5.47
N LEU A 294 -5.50 -1.32 -4.58
CA LEU A 294 -6.76 -1.61 -3.88
C LEU A 294 -7.96 -1.63 -4.84
N LEU A 295 -8.14 -0.59 -5.67
CA LEU A 295 -9.31 -0.51 -6.55
C LEU A 295 -9.23 -1.50 -7.72
N ALA A 296 -8.03 -1.79 -8.25
CA ALA A 296 -7.86 -2.72 -9.37
C ALA A 296 -7.87 -4.20 -8.93
N GLU A 297 -7.11 -4.57 -7.90
CA GLU A 297 -6.87 -5.98 -7.56
C GLU A 297 -7.72 -6.48 -6.37
N VAL A 298 -8.14 -5.57 -5.49
CA VAL A 298 -8.84 -5.95 -4.26
C VAL A 298 -10.34 -5.76 -4.39
N TYR A 299 -10.82 -4.58 -4.80
CA TYR A 299 -12.27 -4.28 -4.87
C TYR A 299 -13.11 -5.30 -5.67
N PRO A 300 -12.68 -5.79 -6.85
CA PRO A 300 -13.41 -6.82 -7.60
C PRO A 300 -13.61 -8.15 -6.84
N ARG A 301 -12.86 -8.40 -5.77
CA ARG A 301 -13.01 -9.59 -4.92
C ARG A 301 -14.11 -9.42 -3.87
N TYR A 302 -14.45 -8.19 -3.46
CA TYR A 302 -15.40 -7.88 -2.37
C TYR A 302 -16.70 -7.22 -2.83
N VAL A 303 -16.71 -6.72 -4.08
CA VAL A 303 -17.84 -6.07 -4.73
C VAL A 303 -18.11 -6.79 -6.06
N GLU A 304 -19.14 -7.63 -6.07
CA GLU A 304 -19.64 -8.26 -7.29
C GLU A 304 -19.97 -7.19 -8.34
N GLY A 305 -19.54 -7.41 -9.58
CA GLY A 305 -19.78 -6.47 -10.68
C GLY A 305 -19.17 -5.08 -10.47
N PHE A 306 -18.06 -4.95 -9.71
CA PHE A 306 -17.42 -3.66 -9.40
C PHE A 306 -17.30 -2.74 -10.63
N GLY A 307 -16.84 -3.28 -11.76
CA GLY A 307 -17.09 -2.72 -13.10
C GLY A 307 -16.41 -1.39 -13.45
N VAL A 308 -15.66 -0.79 -12.51
CA VAL A 308 -14.94 0.47 -12.72
C VAL A 308 -13.56 0.22 -13.33
N GLU A 309 -13.23 0.94 -14.41
CA GLU A 309 -11.89 0.94 -15.01
C GLU A 309 -10.93 1.78 -14.14
N VAL A 310 -9.88 1.15 -13.61
CA VAL A 310 -8.93 1.78 -12.67
C VAL A 310 -7.62 2.11 -13.39
N LEU A 311 -7.37 3.40 -13.60
CA LEU A 311 -6.16 3.93 -14.20
C LEU A 311 -5.27 4.60 -13.15
N HIS A 312 -3.97 4.72 -13.38
CA HIS A 312 -3.11 5.65 -12.64
C HIS A 312 -2.77 6.86 -13.50
N TYR A 313 -2.60 8.03 -12.88
CA TYR A 313 -2.39 9.28 -13.64
C TYR A 313 -1.22 9.19 -14.62
N ALA A 314 -0.15 8.45 -14.28
CA ALA A 314 1.03 8.31 -15.11
C ALA A 314 0.76 7.56 -16.42
N ASP A 315 -0.18 6.61 -16.43
CA ASP A 315 -0.55 5.86 -17.64
C ASP A 315 -1.13 6.79 -18.74
N LEU A 316 -1.68 7.94 -18.33
CA LEU A 316 -2.31 8.94 -19.20
C LEU A 316 -1.38 10.09 -19.63
N LEU A 317 -0.13 10.12 -19.17
CA LEU A 317 0.83 11.19 -19.51
C LEU A 317 1.71 10.88 -20.73
N GLY A 318 1.50 9.76 -21.42
CA GLY A 318 2.36 9.32 -22.53
C GLY A 318 2.53 10.37 -23.63
N GLY A 319 1.45 11.08 -23.98
CA GLY A 319 1.42 12.14 -25.00
C GLY A 319 1.95 13.51 -24.55
N LEU A 320 2.44 13.68 -23.32
CA LEU A 320 3.13 14.92 -22.94
C LEU A 320 4.45 15.05 -23.68
N GLU A 321 4.75 16.26 -24.15
CA GLU A 321 6.12 16.66 -24.45
C GLU A 321 6.87 16.94 -23.15
N LEU A 322 8.01 16.28 -22.98
CA LEU A 322 8.87 16.36 -21.81
C LEU A 322 10.28 16.70 -22.28
N ARG A 323 10.84 17.80 -21.76
CA ARG A 323 12.26 18.12 -21.97
C ARG A 323 13.13 17.38 -20.95
N ASP A 324 14.33 17.00 -21.39
CA ASP A 324 15.41 16.65 -20.46
C ASP A 324 15.73 17.87 -19.56
N LEU A 325 15.83 17.62 -18.26
CA LEU A 325 16.18 18.61 -17.25
C LEU A 325 17.69 18.72 -17.01
N GLY A 326 18.50 17.84 -17.60
CA GLY A 326 19.95 17.81 -17.42
C GLY A 326 20.37 17.36 -16.02
N ILE A 327 19.62 16.42 -15.43
CA ILE A 327 19.82 15.90 -14.07
C ILE A 327 19.78 14.36 -14.06
N SER A 328 20.31 13.78 -12.98
CA SER A 328 20.20 12.36 -12.67
C SER A 328 19.23 12.10 -11.51
N VAL A 329 18.48 11.01 -11.58
CA VAL A 329 17.46 10.66 -10.57
C VAL A 329 17.58 9.21 -10.10
N ALA A 330 17.73 9.02 -8.79
CA ALA A 330 17.63 7.71 -8.15
C ALA A 330 16.15 7.35 -7.97
N TYR A 331 15.58 6.59 -8.91
CA TYR A 331 14.16 6.26 -8.88
C TYR A 331 13.90 5.10 -7.91
N HIS A 332 13.22 5.41 -6.79
CA HIS A 332 12.62 4.43 -5.93
C HIS A 332 11.22 4.07 -6.44
N GLU A 333 11.16 2.99 -7.21
CA GLU A 333 9.92 2.33 -7.59
C GLU A 333 9.07 2.02 -6.34
N PRO A 334 7.78 2.36 -6.31
CA PRO A 334 6.87 1.86 -5.29
C PRO A 334 6.73 0.33 -5.38
N CYS A 335 6.69 -0.38 -4.25
CA CYS A 335 6.49 -1.85 -4.27
C CYS A 335 5.15 -2.25 -4.92
N HIS A 336 4.13 -1.38 -4.84
CA HIS A 336 2.84 -1.55 -5.51
C HIS A 336 2.92 -1.43 -7.06
N PHE A 337 3.99 -0.83 -7.61
CA PHE A 337 4.22 -0.76 -9.06
C PHE A 337 5.26 -1.76 -9.57
N ALA A 338 6.24 -2.16 -8.73
CA ALA A 338 7.35 -3.03 -9.15
C ALA A 338 7.21 -4.50 -8.74
N VAL A 339 6.34 -4.81 -7.78
CA VAL A 339 6.23 -6.16 -7.16
C VAL A 339 4.81 -6.72 -7.16
N ARG A 340 3.78 -5.96 -7.55
CA ARG A 340 2.43 -6.52 -7.74
C ARG A 340 2.37 -7.34 -9.03
N ASP A 341 1.32 -8.16 -9.16
CA ASP A 341 1.20 -9.09 -10.28
C ASP A 341 1.04 -8.35 -11.62
N GLU A 342 0.38 -7.17 -11.61
CA GLU A 342 0.28 -6.23 -12.76
C GLU A 342 1.09 -4.93 -12.52
N PRO A 343 2.41 -4.93 -12.84
CA PRO A 343 3.32 -3.81 -12.56
C PRO A 343 3.07 -2.60 -13.45
N LEU A 344 3.43 -1.41 -12.95
CA LEU A 344 3.28 -0.13 -13.67
C LEU A 344 4.65 0.43 -14.04
N ALA A 345 4.95 0.44 -15.34
CA ALA A 345 6.20 0.97 -15.89
C ALA A 345 6.12 2.45 -16.30
N ALA A 346 4.92 3.04 -16.42
CA ALA A 346 4.71 4.36 -17.01
C ALA A 346 5.53 5.47 -16.32
N VAL A 347 5.56 5.50 -14.98
CA VAL A 347 6.38 6.46 -14.22
C VAL A 347 7.87 6.38 -14.59
N GLY A 348 8.44 5.18 -14.67
CA GLY A 348 9.86 4.98 -15.01
C GLY A 348 10.16 5.41 -16.45
N SER A 349 9.26 5.12 -17.38
CA SER A 349 9.34 5.56 -18.78
C SER A 349 9.29 7.09 -18.91
N LEU A 350 8.36 7.75 -18.21
CA LEU A 350 8.23 9.21 -18.22
C LEU A 350 9.44 9.90 -17.58
N LEU A 351 9.98 9.36 -16.47
CA LEU A 351 11.21 9.88 -15.87
C LEU A 351 12.42 9.72 -16.81
N GLY A 352 12.51 8.61 -17.56
CA GLY A 352 13.55 8.38 -18.56
C GLY A 352 13.51 9.32 -19.77
N ARG A 353 12.42 10.09 -19.94
CA ARG A 353 12.30 11.18 -20.94
C ARG A 353 12.69 12.56 -20.36
N ALA A 354 12.91 12.65 -19.05
CA ALA A 354 13.08 13.90 -18.31
C ALA A 354 14.41 14.01 -17.53
N ALA A 355 15.08 12.88 -17.28
CA ALA A 355 16.32 12.78 -16.51
C ALA A 355 17.05 11.44 -16.74
N GLU A 356 18.33 11.38 -16.36
CA GLU A 356 19.10 10.13 -16.31
C GLU A 356 18.63 9.26 -15.12
N VAL A 357 17.87 8.19 -15.38
CA VAL A 357 17.29 7.35 -14.32
C VAL A 357 18.24 6.25 -13.85
N ARG A 358 18.62 6.30 -12.56
CA ARG A 358 19.42 5.28 -11.87
C ARG A 358 18.53 4.43 -10.96
N TYR A 359 18.79 3.12 -10.94
CA TYR A 359 18.07 2.14 -10.12
C TYR A 359 19.00 1.48 -9.11
N ALA A 360 18.53 1.28 -7.87
CA ALA A 360 19.24 0.53 -6.85
C ALA A 360 19.37 -0.97 -7.21
N ARG A 361 20.39 -1.66 -6.68
CA ARG A 361 20.59 -3.12 -6.90
C ARG A 361 19.35 -3.96 -6.53
N ARG A 362 18.59 -3.50 -5.53
CA ARG A 362 17.26 -4.00 -5.17
C ARG A 362 16.18 -3.14 -5.83
N SER A 363 15.74 -3.58 -7.01
CA SER A 363 14.74 -2.94 -7.89
C SER A 363 13.80 -3.99 -8.51
N GLY A 364 12.74 -3.57 -9.19
CA GLY A 364 11.74 -4.43 -9.81
C GLY A 364 11.11 -5.41 -8.79
N ARG A 365 10.92 -6.68 -9.20
CA ARG A 365 10.43 -7.75 -8.32
C ARG A 365 11.33 -8.07 -7.10
N ARG A 366 12.52 -7.46 -6.99
CA ARG A 366 13.44 -7.54 -5.83
C ARG A 366 13.56 -6.22 -5.06
N ASN A 367 12.68 -5.25 -5.33
CA ASN A 367 12.68 -3.93 -4.70
C ASN A 367 12.56 -4.01 -3.16
N LEU A 368 13.41 -3.26 -2.46
CA LEU A 368 13.34 -3.13 -1.01
C LEU A 368 12.29 -2.08 -0.61
N CYS A 369 11.36 -2.45 0.27
CA CYS A 369 10.32 -1.55 0.77
C CYS A 369 10.89 -0.32 1.48
N CYS A 370 10.17 0.80 1.41
CA CYS A 370 10.46 2.05 2.09
C CYS A 370 10.26 2.01 3.62
N GLY A 371 9.58 1.00 4.17
CA GLY A 371 9.24 0.88 5.61
C GLY A 371 7.87 1.42 6.01
N GLY A 372 7.25 2.25 5.17
CA GLY A 372 6.08 3.07 5.54
C GLY A 372 4.83 2.37 6.07
N PRO A 373 4.43 1.17 5.59
CA PRO A 373 3.28 0.45 6.16
C PRO A 373 3.43 0.07 7.64
N ALA A 374 4.64 0.14 8.20
CA ALA A 374 4.88 -0.02 9.64
C ALA A 374 4.95 1.30 10.43
N GLU A 375 4.93 2.48 9.82
CA GLU A 375 5.26 3.75 10.50
C GLU A 375 4.32 4.06 11.68
N LEU A 376 3.00 3.95 11.47
CA LEU A 376 2.00 4.20 12.52
C LEU A 376 1.97 3.10 13.60
N LEU A 377 2.32 1.86 13.25
CA LEU A 377 2.18 0.70 14.15
C LEU A 377 3.47 0.37 14.91
N ARG A 378 4.63 0.51 14.27
CA ARG A 378 5.95 -0.01 14.66
C ARG A 378 7.04 0.92 14.15
N GLY A 379 6.97 2.19 14.55
CA GLY A 379 7.84 3.28 14.08
C GLY A 379 9.33 2.96 14.09
N GLY A 380 9.84 2.26 15.12
CA GLY A 380 11.25 1.85 15.17
C GLY A 380 11.68 0.94 14.01
N VAL A 381 10.79 0.05 13.55
CA VAL A 381 11.04 -0.84 12.39
C VAL A 381 10.96 -0.04 11.09
N ALA A 382 9.95 0.82 10.94
CA ALA A 382 9.81 1.69 9.77
C ALA A 382 10.99 2.66 9.62
N ALA A 383 11.46 3.26 10.73
CA ALA A 383 12.66 4.08 10.78
C ALA A 383 13.92 3.31 10.33
N ALA A 384 14.17 2.12 10.90
CA ALA A 384 15.34 1.32 10.55
C ALA A 384 15.34 0.87 9.08
N VAL A 385 14.18 0.46 8.53
CA VAL A 385 14.04 0.10 7.12
C VAL A 385 14.20 1.31 6.19
N SER A 386 13.53 2.42 6.50
CA SER A 386 13.55 3.64 5.68
C SER A 386 14.94 4.28 5.63
N TRP A 387 15.68 4.33 6.75
CA TRP A 387 17.05 4.84 6.78
C TRP A 387 18.01 3.99 5.92
N ARG A 388 17.93 2.66 5.99
CA ARG A 388 18.76 1.78 5.15
C ARG A 388 18.41 1.89 3.66
N ARG A 389 17.12 2.01 3.32
CA ARG A 389 16.69 2.18 1.92
C ARG A 389 17.08 3.55 1.37
N PHE A 390 17.01 4.60 2.19
CA PHE A 390 17.51 5.92 1.83
C PHE A 390 19.02 5.92 1.55
N ALA A 391 19.82 5.26 2.39
CA ALA A 391 21.27 5.12 2.15
C ALA A 391 21.59 4.45 0.79
N GLU A 392 20.98 3.29 0.50
CA GLU A 392 21.13 2.57 -0.78
C GLU A 392 20.74 3.42 -2.01
N LEU A 393 19.85 4.40 -1.84
CA LEU A 393 19.44 5.33 -2.90
C LEU A 393 20.39 6.53 -3.03
N LYS A 394 20.98 7.03 -1.92
CA LYS A 394 22.02 8.07 -1.94
C LYS A 394 23.35 7.55 -2.52
N GLU A 395 23.67 6.27 -2.31
CA GLU A 395 24.84 5.57 -2.88
C GLU A 395 24.88 5.60 -4.42
N LEU A 396 23.74 5.84 -5.10
CA LEU A 396 23.66 5.99 -6.56
C LEU A 396 24.20 7.34 -7.09
N GLY A 397 24.57 8.27 -6.20
CA GLY A 397 25.19 9.55 -6.56
C GLY A 397 24.34 10.44 -7.47
N ALA A 398 23.01 10.31 -7.40
CA ALA A 398 22.06 11.07 -8.21
C ALA A 398 21.67 12.41 -7.55
N ASP A 399 21.30 13.40 -8.37
CA ASP A 399 20.93 14.75 -7.90
C ASP A 399 19.68 14.75 -7.00
N LEU A 400 18.73 13.86 -7.30
CA LEU A 400 17.49 13.68 -6.56
C LEU A 400 17.17 12.19 -6.37
N ILE A 401 16.49 11.87 -5.28
CA ILE A 401 15.74 10.60 -5.15
C ILE A 401 14.30 10.88 -5.54
N VAL A 402 13.72 10.05 -6.39
CA VAL A 402 12.35 10.24 -6.92
C VAL A 402 11.48 9.03 -6.58
N THR A 403 10.21 9.24 -6.26
CA THR A 403 9.23 8.15 -6.12
C THR A 403 7.82 8.66 -6.48
N ALA A 404 6.94 7.77 -6.95
CA ALA A 404 5.53 8.10 -7.23
C ALA A 404 4.59 7.54 -6.14
N CYS A 405 5.01 7.63 -4.88
CA CYS A 405 4.25 7.14 -3.73
C CYS A 405 4.42 8.08 -2.53
N PRO A 406 3.33 8.65 -1.98
CA PRO A 406 3.40 9.58 -0.86
C PRO A 406 3.94 8.88 0.41
N ILE A 407 3.58 7.61 0.63
CA ILE A 407 4.11 6.78 1.74
C ILE A 407 5.61 6.53 1.60
N CYS A 408 6.11 6.33 0.38
CA CYS A 408 7.55 6.18 0.16
C CYS A 408 8.28 7.51 0.33
N HIS A 409 7.72 8.62 -0.17
CA HIS A 409 8.27 9.95 -0.01
C HIS A 409 8.41 10.33 1.47
N VAL A 410 7.34 10.21 2.29
CA VAL A 410 7.39 10.60 3.72
C VAL A 410 8.42 9.79 4.52
N ASN A 411 8.61 8.52 4.17
CA ASN A 411 9.54 7.63 4.86
C ASN A 411 10.99 7.88 4.45
N LEU A 412 11.25 8.06 3.15
CA LEU A 412 12.60 8.21 2.63
C LEU A 412 13.13 9.64 2.73
N ASN A 413 12.30 10.67 2.89
CA ASN A 413 12.75 12.07 2.89
C ASN A 413 13.45 12.49 4.20
N LYS A 414 14.69 12.01 4.37
CA LYS A 414 15.53 12.26 5.56
C LYS A 414 16.29 13.58 5.51
N ASP A 415 16.63 14.09 4.32
CA ASP A 415 17.51 15.27 4.13
C ASP A 415 16.92 16.38 3.24
N GLY A 416 15.74 16.18 2.64
CA GLY A 416 15.14 17.09 1.67
C GLY A 416 15.48 16.80 0.21
N SER A 417 16.28 15.76 -0.10
CA SER A 417 16.64 15.37 -1.48
C SER A 417 15.68 14.36 -2.14
N VAL A 418 14.66 13.89 -1.41
CA VAL A 418 13.59 13.05 -1.98
C VAL A 418 12.45 13.94 -2.47
N VAL A 419 11.93 13.67 -3.67
CA VAL A 419 10.76 14.35 -4.25
C VAL A 419 9.76 13.35 -4.84
N ASP A 420 8.51 13.79 -4.97
CA ASP A 420 7.50 13.06 -5.74
C ASP A 420 7.75 13.17 -7.26
N ALA A 421 7.44 12.12 -8.02
CA ALA A 421 7.62 12.07 -9.48
C ALA A 421 6.88 13.20 -10.21
N SER A 422 5.72 13.65 -9.72
CA SER A 422 4.98 14.77 -10.29
C SER A 422 5.76 16.09 -10.29
N GLU A 423 6.72 16.27 -9.36
CA GLU A 423 7.58 17.46 -9.29
C GLU A 423 8.55 17.52 -10.46
N VAL A 424 9.17 16.37 -10.79
CA VAL A 424 10.10 16.23 -11.91
C VAL A 424 9.33 16.33 -13.23
N LEU A 425 8.23 15.58 -13.37
CA LEU A 425 7.43 15.58 -14.58
C LEU A 425 6.80 16.94 -14.89
N ALA A 426 6.29 17.67 -13.88
CA ALA A 426 5.75 19.03 -14.10
C ALA A 426 6.84 20.05 -14.46
N ALA A 427 8.08 19.86 -14.00
CA ALA A 427 9.20 20.68 -14.43
C ALA A 427 9.65 20.35 -15.87
N ALA A 428 9.64 19.06 -16.25
CA ALA A 428 9.96 18.60 -17.61
C ALA A 428 8.90 19.04 -18.63
N ALA A 429 7.61 18.99 -18.27
CA ALA A 429 6.49 19.55 -19.06
C ALA A 429 6.44 21.09 -19.07
N GLY A 430 7.43 21.79 -18.49
CA GLY A 430 7.51 23.26 -18.49
C GLY A 430 6.51 23.98 -17.56
N LEU A 431 5.59 23.26 -16.92
CA LEU A 431 4.51 23.80 -16.07
C LEU A 431 5.04 24.51 -14.82
N LYS A 432 6.27 24.21 -14.39
CA LYS A 432 6.94 24.85 -13.24
C LYS A 432 8.47 24.84 -13.37
N ARG A 433 9.14 25.54 -12.45
CA ARG A 433 10.55 25.29 -12.14
C ARG A 433 10.66 24.11 -11.17
N LEU A 434 11.63 23.22 -11.40
CA LEU A 434 11.95 22.12 -10.49
C LEU A 434 12.36 22.66 -9.12
N ARG A 435 11.72 22.17 -8.05
CA ARG A 435 12.19 22.43 -6.69
C ARG A 435 13.53 21.71 -6.46
N ARG A 436 14.64 22.47 -6.47
CA ARG A 436 15.94 21.97 -5.98
C ARG A 436 15.89 21.68 -4.47
N PRO A 437 16.72 20.75 -3.95
CA PRO A 437 16.96 20.61 -2.51
C PRO A 437 17.47 21.94 -1.94
N LEU A 438 17.15 22.22 -0.67
CA LEU A 438 17.62 23.44 -0.01
C LEU A 438 19.05 23.24 0.49
N GLU A 439 20.02 23.73 -0.28
CA GLU A 439 21.44 23.77 0.11
C GLU A 439 21.59 24.39 1.52
N GLY A 440 22.29 23.69 2.41
CA GLY A 440 22.55 24.13 3.79
C GLY A 440 21.37 24.06 4.77
N ALA A 441 20.15 23.71 4.36
CA ALA A 441 18.97 23.72 5.22
C ALA A 441 18.91 22.52 6.20
N ARG A 442 19.68 22.61 7.29
CA ARG A 442 19.65 21.71 8.47
C ARG A 442 18.33 21.76 9.28
N GLY A 443 17.19 22.02 8.62
CA GLY A 443 15.88 22.26 9.23
C GLY A 443 14.66 21.98 8.33
N THR A 444 14.83 21.24 7.22
CA THR A 444 13.71 20.76 6.38
C THR A 444 13.70 19.25 6.16
N ALA A 445 14.43 18.52 6.99
CA ALA A 445 14.30 17.07 7.12
C ALA A 445 12.94 16.73 7.74
N ILE A 446 12.09 16.00 7.00
CA ILE A 446 10.77 15.57 7.47
C ILE A 446 10.91 14.47 8.55
N ASN A 447 12.02 13.73 8.52
CA ASN A 447 12.43 12.75 9.52
C ASN A 447 13.93 12.92 9.88
N SER A 448 14.29 14.04 10.53
CA SER A 448 15.67 14.35 10.95
C SER A 448 16.25 13.42 12.03
N PHE A 449 15.42 12.61 12.67
CA PHE A 449 15.84 11.74 13.76
C PHE A 449 16.24 10.36 13.22
N GLY A 450 17.54 10.09 13.24
CA GLY A 450 18.10 8.75 13.12
C GLY A 450 17.71 7.87 14.31
N PRO A 451 17.97 6.55 14.25
CA PRO A 451 17.88 5.70 15.44
C PRO A 451 18.72 6.32 16.56
N ALA A 452 18.14 6.42 17.76
CA ALA A 452 18.76 7.13 18.87
C ALA A 452 20.17 6.61 19.17
N ALA A 453 21.13 7.52 19.36
CA ALA A 453 22.54 7.21 19.61
C ALA A 453 22.80 6.66 21.03
N GLY A 454 22.16 5.53 21.35
CA GLY A 454 22.08 4.94 22.68
C GLY A 454 22.16 3.40 22.75
N LEU A 455 22.23 2.69 21.61
CA LEU A 455 22.40 1.22 21.60
C LEU A 455 23.87 0.74 21.48
N HIS A 456 24.82 1.67 21.33
CA HIS A 456 26.25 1.40 21.50
C HIS A 456 26.92 2.47 22.38
N ARG A 457 26.71 2.37 23.70
CA ARG A 457 27.51 3.05 24.73
C ARG A 457 27.88 2.14 25.91
N SER A 458 28.27 0.90 25.61
CA SER A 458 29.17 0.16 26.50
C SER A 458 30.50 0.89 26.56
N ARG A 459 30.80 1.58 27.66
CA ARG A 459 32.12 2.20 27.90
C ARG A 459 33.16 1.10 28.10
N GLY A 460 34.00 0.91 27.10
CA GLY A 460 35.21 0.11 27.18
C GLY A 460 36.10 0.49 26.00
N ASN A 461 37.31 0.96 26.27
CA ASN A 461 38.30 1.17 25.22
C ASN A 461 38.77 -0.21 24.74
N ALA A 462 38.34 -0.61 23.56
CA ALA A 462 38.96 -1.65 22.78
C ALA A 462 39.33 -1.01 21.44
N GLU A 463 40.63 -0.82 21.21
CA GLU A 463 41.13 -0.52 19.88
C GLU A 463 40.77 -1.68 18.94
N LEU A 464 40.59 -1.39 17.65
CA LEU A 464 40.44 -2.46 16.66
C LEU A 464 41.73 -3.29 16.69
N PRO A 465 41.69 -4.60 16.97
CA PRO A 465 42.88 -5.41 16.92
C PRO A 465 43.39 -5.46 15.47
N ASP A 466 44.66 -5.10 15.29
CA ASP A 466 45.34 -5.20 13.99
C ASP A 466 45.21 -6.62 13.41
N PRO A 467 45.16 -6.78 12.08
CA PRO A 467 45.10 -8.10 11.46
C PRO A 467 46.34 -8.91 11.83
N ALA A 468 46.13 -9.99 12.59
CA ALA A 468 47.21 -10.77 13.19
C ALA A 468 48.25 -11.24 12.16
N PRO A 469 49.56 -11.21 12.50
CA PRO A 469 50.63 -11.50 11.55
C PRO A 469 50.58 -12.95 11.07
N GLN A 470 50.96 -13.16 9.80
CA GLN A 470 51.03 -14.50 9.21
C GLN A 470 52.11 -15.34 9.91
N LEU A 471 51.71 -16.39 10.61
CA LEU A 471 52.62 -17.40 11.15
C LEU A 471 52.87 -18.52 10.13
N GLY A 472 54.13 -18.94 10.03
CA GLY A 472 54.64 -19.83 8.98
C GLY A 472 54.21 -21.30 9.06
N HIS A 473 54.64 -22.08 8.07
CA HIS A 473 54.21 -23.46 7.86
C HIS A 473 54.56 -24.43 9.00
N GLY A 474 53.56 -25.18 9.46
CA GLY A 474 53.70 -26.48 10.12
C GLY A 474 52.86 -27.53 9.38
N GLY A 475 53.49 -28.42 8.61
CA GLY A 475 52.79 -29.18 7.56
C GLY A 475 52.10 -30.47 8.01
N ARG A 476 50.84 -30.66 7.57
CA ARG A 476 50.23 -31.97 7.29
C ARG A 476 49.44 -31.89 5.98
N ARG A 477 49.55 -32.92 5.13
CA ARG A 477 48.87 -32.96 3.82
C ARG A 477 47.45 -33.51 3.98
N LEU A 478 46.50 -32.91 3.27
CA LEU A 478 45.17 -33.47 2.97
C LEU A 478 44.98 -33.48 1.44
N PRO A 479 44.16 -34.39 0.88
CA PRO A 479 44.25 -34.76 -0.54
C PRO A 479 43.76 -33.67 -1.49
N HIS A 480 44.39 -33.60 -2.67
CA HIS A 480 44.01 -32.70 -3.75
C HIS A 480 42.65 -33.09 -4.35
N TYR A 481 41.75 -32.10 -4.45
CA TYR A 481 40.73 -32.06 -5.50
C TYR A 481 41.18 -31.05 -6.57
N PRO A 482 41.04 -31.35 -7.87
CA PRO A 482 41.43 -30.41 -8.93
C PRO A 482 40.49 -29.20 -8.95
N ALA A 483 41.06 -28.01 -9.11
CA ALA A 483 40.30 -26.77 -9.29
C ALA A 483 39.69 -26.72 -10.70
N VAL A 484 38.45 -26.24 -10.80
CA VAL A 484 37.81 -25.93 -12.09
C VAL A 484 38.04 -24.46 -12.41
N GLU A 485 38.82 -24.17 -13.44
CA GLU A 485 38.95 -22.80 -13.97
C GLU A 485 37.64 -22.35 -14.61
N VAL A 486 36.95 -21.39 -13.99
CA VAL A 486 35.83 -20.69 -14.61
C VAL A 486 36.37 -19.47 -15.35
N LEU A 487 36.75 -19.68 -16.62
CA LEU A 487 37.19 -18.60 -17.51
C LEU A 487 36.08 -17.55 -17.71
N ALA A 488 36.30 -16.35 -17.18
CA ALA A 488 35.40 -15.22 -17.39
C ALA A 488 35.48 -14.72 -18.84
N ARG A 489 34.44 -14.98 -19.63
CA ARG A 489 34.18 -14.32 -20.91
C ARG A 489 32.72 -13.85 -20.98
N SER A 490 32.53 -12.53 -20.95
CA SER A 490 31.22 -11.91 -21.14
C SER A 490 30.72 -12.11 -22.57
N PRO A 491 29.45 -12.51 -22.79
CA PRO A 491 28.84 -12.47 -24.11
C PRO A 491 28.57 -11.02 -24.55
N PRO A 492 28.77 -10.65 -25.82
CA PRO A 492 28.40 -9.33 -26.34
C PRO A 492 26.87 -9.21 -26.48
N GLY A 493 26.35 -7.99 -26.28
CA GLY A 493 24.93 -7.69 -26.51
C GLY A 493 24.56 -7.61 -28.01
N PRO A 494 23.27 -7.76 -28.36
CA PRO A 494 22.83 -7.77 -29.75
C PRO A 494 22.86 -6.38 -30.40
N SER A 495 23.79 -6.17 -31.33
CA SER A 495 23.85 -4.99 -32.18
C SER A 495 22.81 -5.05 -33.31
N TRP A 496 21.94 -4.05 -33.39
CA TRP A 496 21.02 -3.88 -34.52
C TRP A 496 21.70 -3.12 -35.65
N ALA A 497 22.10 -3.82 -36.71
CA ALA A 497 22.58 -3.23 -37.96
C ALA A 497 22.12 -4.06 -39.16
N SER A 498 21.71 -3.39 -40.23
CA SER A 498 21.14 -3.99 -41.43
C SER A 498 22.22 -4.52 -42.39
N SER A 499 21.96 -5.67 -43.02
CA SER A 499 22.54 -6.02 -44.31
C SER A 499 21.59 -6.92 -45.11
N THR A 500 21.68 -6.84 -46.44
CA THR A 500 20.82 -7.51 -47.42
C THR A 500 21.53 -8.68 -48.08
N LEU A 501 20.78 -9.56 -48.78
CA LEU A 501 21.11 -10.30 -50.02
C LEU A 501 20.11 -11.48 -50.21
N PRO A 502 19.92 -12.07 -51.41
CA PRO A 502 20.12 -11.54 -52.77
C PRO A 502 18.78 -11.52 -53.58
N ARG A 503 18.82 -11.38 -54.92
CA ARG A 503 17.65 -11.31 -55.82
C ARG A 503 17.51 -12.52 -56.76
N GLY A 504 16.26 -12.87 -57.11
CA GLY A 504 15.89 -13.56 -58.36
C GLY A 504 14.82 -14.65 -58.17
N SER A 505 13.87 -14.87 -59.08
CA SER A 505 13.45 -14.08 -60.26
C SER A 505 12.05 -14.52 -60.75
N SER A 506 11.54 -13.86 -61.80
CA SER A 506 10.30 -14.15 -62.56
C SER A 506 8.94 -13.64 -62.03
N SER A 507 8.13 -13.22 -63.01
CA SER A 507 6.73 -12.78 -63.02
C SER A 507 6.10 -13.55 -64.24
N PRO A 508 4.82 -13.41 -64.68
CA PRO A 508 3.74 -12.52 -64.22
C PRO A 508 2.32 -13.12 -64.19
N ARG A 509 1.31 -12.35 -63.71
CA ARG A 509 0.13 -11.87 -64.49
C ARG A 509 -1.01 -11.31 -63.62
N ARG A 510 -1.67 -10.25 -64.13
CA ARG A 510 -3.06 -9.87 -63.79
C ARG A 510 -4.05 -10.70 -64.63
N PRO A 511 -5.35 -10.70 -64.27
CA PRO A 511 -6.30 -9.99 -65.13
C PRO A 511 -7.19 -8.98 -64.36
N THR A 512 -8.15 -8.36 -65.04
CA THR A 512 -8.84 -7.14 -64.55
C THR A 512 -10.31 -7.03 -65.01
N ARG A 513 -11.15 -6.50 -64.09
CA ARG A 513 -12.26 -5.55 -64.35
C ARG A 513 -13.58 -6.08 -64.95
N ALA A 514 -14.64 -5.31 -64.63
CA ALA A 514 -15.98 -5.24 -65.23
C ALA A 514 -17.01 -6.32 -64.83
N ALA A 515 -18.34 -6.09 -64.91
CA ALA A 515 -19.21 -4.95 -64.54
C ALA A 515 -20.63 -5.19 -65.10
N ARG A 516 -21.68 -5.04 -64.27
CA ARG A 516 -23.13 -4.88 -64.59
C ARG A 516 -23.88 -4.71 -63.24
N GLY A 517 -24.99 -3.99 -63.11
CA GLY A 517 -25.62 -3.07 -64.06
C GLY A 517 -27.14 -2.97 -63.87
N GLY A 518 -27.63 -1.93 -63.17
CA GLY A 518 -29.07 -1.66 -62.95
C GLY A 518 -29.69 -2.35 -61.72
N THR A 519 -30.82 -1.90 -61.15
CA THR A 519 -31.61 -0.65 -61.36
C THR A 519 -32.48 -0.36 -60.13
N GLY A 520 -32.75 0.92 -59.82
CA GLY A 520 -34.03 1.35 -59.23
C GLY A 520 -34.06 1.88 -57.78
N THR A 521 -34.14 3.22 -57.65
CA THR A 521 -35.24 3.99 -57.03
C THR A 521 -36.24 3.27 -56.09
N THR A 522 -36.73 3.82 -54.97
CA THR A 522 -36.63 5.16 -54.33
C THR A 522 -37.31 5.12 -52.94
N GLY A 523 -37.08 6.10 -52.05
CA GLY A 523 -38.12 6.57 -51.13
C GLY A 523 -37.89 6.44 -49.62
N SER A 524 -37.25 7.47 -49.04
CA SER A 524 -37.60 8.01 -47.72
C SER A 524 -38.39 9.32 -47.94
N PRO A 525 -39.09 9.94 -46.95
CA PRO A 525 -39.26 9.55 -45.53
C PRO A 525 -40.72 9.61 -45.01
N GLY A 526 -40.95 9.20 -43.75
CA GLY A 526 -41.77 10.04 -42.84
C GLY A 526 -42.88 9.40 -41.98
N ARG A 527 -42.78 9.65 -40.66
CA ARG A 527 -43.86 9.84 -39.66
C ARG A 527 -44.87 8.70 -39.39
N GLY A 528 -44.94 8.26 -38.13
CA GLY A 528 -46.24 8.29 -37.43
C GLY A 528 -46.52 7.32 -36.27
N ILE A 529 -46.82 7.92 -35.10
CA ILE A 529 -47.86 7.50 -34.13
C ILE A 529 -47.67 6.22 -33.27
N ARG A 530 -47.35 6.50 -32.01
CA ARG A 530 -47.75 5.86 -30.72
C ARG A 530 -48.75 4.68 -30.74
N ALA A 531 -48.50 3.72 -29.84
CA ALA A 531 -49.54 3.03 -29.07
C ALA A 531 -49.15 2.98 -27.57
N SER A 532 -50.13 2.88 -26.66
CA SER A 532 -49.96 2.92 -25.18
C SER A 532 -51.17 2.27 -24.49
N PRO A 533 -51.12 1.89 -23.19
CA PRO A 533 -51.80 0.70 -22.67
C PRO A 533 -53.27 0.89 -22.21
N PRO A 534 -54.02 -0.21 -21.99
CA PRO A 534 -55.36 -0.18 -21.41
C PRO A 534 -55.38 0.30 -19.94
N ARG A 535 -56.51 0.89 -19.53
CA ARG A 535 -56.79 1.44 -18.19
C ARG A 535 -57.99 0.75 -17.52
N ARG A 536 -57.98 0.70 -16.18
CA ARG A 536 -59.08 1.10 -15.25
C ARG A 536 -58.54 1.03 -13.81
N SER A 537 -58.31 2.16 -13.13
CA SER A 537 -59.25 2.92 -12.25
C SER A 537 -59.45 2.27 -10.87
N ARG A 538 -59.40 2.96 -9.71
CA ARG A 538 -59.73 4.38 -9.42
C ARG A 538 -58.74 5.09 -8.46
N ARG A 539 -58.95 6.41 -8.28
CA ARG A 539 -58.32 7.38 -7.34
C ARG A 539 -58.84 7.22 -5.89
N PRO A 540 -58.27 7.88 -4.84
CA PRO A 540 -57.34 9.04 -4.79
C PRO A 540 -55.95 8.66 -4.20
N ALA A 541 -55.12 9.43 -3.45
CA ALA A 541 -55.26 10.74 -2.77
C ALA A 541 -53.92 11.49 -2.47
N SER A 542 -54.05 12.53 -1.64
CA SER A 542 -53.11 13.47 -0.96
C SER A 542 -52.23 12.85 0.16
N SER A 543 -51.21 13.50 0.76
CA SER A 543 -50.31 14.62 0.38
C SER A 543 -49.32 14.96 1.52
N TRP A 544 -48.12 15.44 1.20
CA TRP A 544 -47.18 16.22 2.07
C TRP A 544 -46.42 15.52 3.23
N MET A 545 -45.23 16.09 3.50
CA MET A 545 -44.36 15.94 4.69
C MET A 545 -44.82 16.93 5.81
N PRO A 546 -44.13 17.17 6.97
CA PRO A 546 -42.88 16.60 7.51
C PRO A 546 -42.97 16.21 9.02
N GLY A 547 -41.83 15.99 9.70
CA GLY A 547 -41.77 16.11 11.16
C GLY A 547 -40.53 15.52 11.83
N ARG A 548 -39.66 16.37 12.40
CA ARG A 548 -38.80 16.03 13.54
C ARG A 548 -39.39 16.67 14.79
N CYS A 549 -39.35 16.00 15.94
CA CYS A 549 -39.37 16.70 17.22
C CYS A 549 -38.67 15.90 18.33
N TRP A 550 -38.15 16.60 19.33
CA TRP A 550 -37.71 16.04 20.61
C TRP A 550 -38.86 16.13 21.61
N THR A 551 -38.92 15.21 22.58
CA THR A 551 -38.70 15.54 24.01
C THR A 551 -38.63 14.26 24.86
N SER A 552 -38.12 14.41 26.07
CA SER A 552 -37.98 13.37 27.12
C SER A 552 -39.24 13.15 27.94
N SER A 553 -39.43 11.96 28.51
CA SER A 553 -39.84 11.82 29.93
C SER A 553 -39.56 10.44 30.53
N SER A 554 -38.84 10.47 31.65
CA SER A 554 -38.95 9.68 32.89
C SER A 554 -39.62 8.31 32.92
N ALA A 555 -38.93 7.37 33.57
CA ALA A 555 -39.39 6.03 33.97
C ALA A 555 -40.47 6.04 35.08
N CYS A 556 -41.09 4.89 35.38
CA CYS A 556 -40.75 4.05 36.56
C CYS A 556 -41.73 2.84 36.75
N TRP A 557 -41.44 2.00 37.77
CA TRP A 557 -42.25 0.96 38.45
C TRP A 557 -42.28 -0.51 37.97
N THR A 558 -41.59 -1.35 38.76
CA THR A 558 -41.84 -2.75 39.22
C THR A 558 -42.07 -3.89 38.22
N LEU A 559 -41.36 -5.03 38.27
CA LEU A 559 -41.06 -6.01 39.35
C LEU A 559 -42.23 -6.90 39.80
N ASN A 560 -42.03 -8.22 39.70
CA ASN A 560 -42.41 -9.17 40.77
C ASN A 560 -41.44 -10.38 40.81
N HIS A 561 -41.45 -11.17 41.89
CA HIS A 561 -40.39 -12.13 42.28
C HIS A 561 -40.85 -13.59 42.40
N ALA A 562 -39.90 -14.52 42.21
CA ALA A 562 -39.72 -15.80 42.92
C ALA A 562 -38.28 -16.29 42.63
N LEU A 563 -37.30 -16.56 43.53
CA LEU A 563 -37.16 -16.78 44.99
C LEU A 563 -37.49 -18.18 45.55
N PHE A 564 -36.45 -19.02 45.65
CA PHE A 564 -35.98 -19.80 46.83
C PHE A 564 -34.42 -19.92 46.68
N SER A 565 -33.49 -19.70 47.62
CA SER A 565 -33.38 -19.79 49.12
C SER A 565 -33.01 -21.21 49.62
N VAL A 566 -32.21 -21.48 50.68
CA VAL A 566 -31.31 -20.74 51.64
C VAL A 566 -30.51 -21.80 52.45
N ASP A 567 -29.34 -21.69 53.11
CA ASP A 567 -28.16 -20.77 53.25
C ASP A 567 -26.92 -21.69 53.53
N GLY A 568 -25.77 -21.19 54.02
CA GLY A 568 -24.64 -22.03 54.48
C GLY A 568 -23.34 -21.30 54.86
N SER A 569 -23.35 -20.45 55.91
CA SER A 569 -22.21 -19.56 56.27
C SER A 569 -21.26 -20.11 57.41
N PRO A 570 -20.40 -19.33 58.14
CA PRO A 570 -18.94 -19.42 57.98
C PRO A 570 -18.09 -19.60 59.29
N ARG A 571 -16.74 -19.69 59.18
CA ARG A 571 -15.79 -19.54 60.33
C ARG A 571 -14.51 -18.75 59.99
N ARG A 572 -13.73 -18.36 61.03
CA ARG A 572 -12.66 -17.34 61.02
C ARG A 572 -11.27 -17.87 61.50
N GLY A 573 -10.21 -17.16 61.12
CA GLY A 573 -8.91 -17.08 61.84
C GLY A 573 -7.77 -17.96 61.30
N SER A 574 -6.47 -17.62 61.49
CA SER A 574 -5.87 -16.37 62.01
C SER A 574 -4.34 -16.32 61.78
N SER A 575 -3.78 -15.09 61.73
CA SER A 575 -2.41 -14.69 62.15
C SER A 575 -1.14 -15.42 61.64
N GLY A 576 -0.22 -14.66 61.02
CA GLY A 576 1.19 -15.00 60.79
C GLY A 576 1.91 -13.87 60.04
N GLY A 577 3.17 -13.55 60.35
CA GLY A 577 3.83 -12.31 59.88
C GLY A 577 5.26 -12.44 59.35
N SER A 578 5.70 -11.32 58.75
CA SER A 578 7.04 -10.81 58.34
C SER A 578 8.31 -11.39 59.00
N PRO A 579 9.54 -11.22 58.45
CA PRO A 579 9.94 -10.12 57.53
C PRO A 579 10.94 -10.38 56.38
N VAL A 580 11.06 -9.31 55.58
CA VAL A 580 12.16 -8.84 54.69
C VAL A 580 13.59 -9.38 54.94
N SER A 581 14.31 -9.64 53.84
CA SER A 581 15.78 -9.48 53.76
C SER A 581 16.20 -8.92 52.38
N ARG A 582 17.45 -8.45 52.22
CA ARG A 582 17.94 -7.69 51.04
C ARG A 582 19.44 -7.90 50.82
N ALA A 583 19.88 -8.04 49.56
CA ALA A 583 21.28 -7.88 49.08
C ALA A 583 22.31 -8.94 49.60
N PRO A 584 23.53 -9.05 49.01
CA PRO A 584 24.14 -8.27 47.91
C PRO A 584 24.42 -9.09 46.63
N GLY A 585 25.11 -8.46 45.66
CA GLY A 585 25.53 -9.03 44.36
C GLY A 585 26.85 -9.83 44.42
N PRO A 586 27.75 -9.73 43.41
CA PRO A 586 27.87 -8.69 42.38
C PRO A 586 26.83 -8.73 41.25
#